data_AF-A0A8G1VS01-F1
#
_entry.id   AF-A0A8G1VS01-F1
#
_cell.length_a   1.000
_cell.length_b   1.000
_cell.length_c   1.000
_cell.angle_alpha   90.00
_cell.angle_beta   90.00
_cell.angle_gamma   90.00
#
_symmetry.space_group_name_H-M   'P 1'
#
loop_
_entity.id
_entity.type
_entity.pdbx_description
1 polymer ?
#
loop_
_entity_poly.entity_id
_entity_poly.type
_entity_poly.pdbx_seq_one_letter_code
_entity_poly.pdbx_strand_id
1 'polypeptide(L)'
;MDKFRQGIYGPGGDLENVVDGVAQLRVVEVPTLNKETSNPLNSSATSSPGMKRVIVNIPPDASEYTHDPTKPLKKFARMKITAGSAISGPYLQPIKGTNGSAALIKVEEGMWEDKLGHKVDGGERRRAEVRAKKRSEERKKGN
;
A
#
# COMPACT_ATOMS: atom_id res chain seq x y z
N MET A 1 20.69 5.57 -8.23
CA MET A 1 21.26 4.40 -7.53
C MET A 1 21.49 4.66 -6.04
N ASP A 2 21.86 5.87 -5.63
CA ASP A 2 22.20 6.15 -4.22
C ASP A 2 21.05 5.91 -3.24
N LYS A 3 19.80 6.22 -3.61
CA LYS A 3 18.60 5.99 -2.77
C LYS A 3 18.47 4.52 -2.34
N PHE A 4 18.73 3.57 -3.24
CA PHE A 4 18.63 2.14 -2.94
C PHE A 4 19.73 1.69 -1.97
N ARG A 5 20.97 2.16 -2.17
CA ARG A 5 22.09 1.88 -1.25
C ARG A 5 21.89 2.50 0.14
N GLN A 6 21.18 3.62 0.21
CA GLN A 6 20.77 4.28 1.45
C GLN A 6 19.59 3.59 2.14
N GLY A 7 19.06 2.49 1.59
CA GLY A 7 17.89 1.79 2.13
C GLY A 7 16.58 2.55 1.97
N ILE A 8 16.53 3.55 1.07
CA ILE A 8 15.29 4.27 0.74
C ILE A 8 14.57 3.48 -0.35
N TYR A 9 13.70 2.58 0.10
CA TYR A 9 12.88 1.76 -0.79
C TYR A 9 11.56 2.48 -1.14
N GLY A 10 11.12 2.31 -2.39
CA GLY A 10 9.75 2.61 -2.80
C GLY A 10 8.76 1.51 -2.33
N PRO A 11 7.50 1.58 -2.78
CA PRO A 11 6.49 0.58 -2.43
C PRO A 11 6.97 -0.85 -2.70
N GLY A 12 6.99 -1.69 -1.67
CA GLY A 12 7.27 -3.12 -1.79
C GLY A 12 8.74 -3.53 -1.93
N GLY A 13 9.72 -2.62 -1.88
CA GLY A 13 11.14 -3.00 -2.04
C GLY A 13 11.81 -3.59 -0.81
N ASP A 14 11.16 -3.47 0.34
CA ASP A 14 11.61 -4.02 1.62
C ASP A 14 10.89 -5.34 1.96
N LEU A 15 10.16 -5.92 1.01
CA LEU A 15 9.47 -7.19 1.13
C LEU A 15 10.44 -8.36 0.96
N GLU A 16 10.40 -9.31 1.90
CA GLU A 16 11.27 -10.49 1.89
C GLU A 16 10.62 -11.69 1.21
N ASN A 17 9.36 -11.97 1.54
CA ASN A 17 8.61 -13.07 0.94
C ASN A 17 7.90 -12.55 -0.32
N VAL A 18 8.45 -12.87 -1.49
CA VAL A 18 7.89 -12.55 -2.81
C VAL A 18 7.96 -13.80 -3.67
N VAL A 19 6.84 -14.22 -4.24
CA VAL A 19 6.74 -15.39 -5.13
C VAL A 19 6.11 -14.94 -6.44
N ASP A 20 6.77 -15.19 -7.57
CA ASP A 20 6.32 -14.80 -8.92
C ASP A 20 5.98 -13.30 -9.05
N GLY A 21 6.70 -12.45 -8.34
CA GLY A 21 6.46 -11.00 -8.32
C GLY A 21 5.20 -10.59 -7.56
N VAL A 22 4.64 -11.47 -6.73
CA VAL A 22 3.51 -11.19 -5.84
C VAL A 22 3.94 -11.42 -4.40
N ALA A 23 3.57 -10.50 -3.52
CA ALA A 23 3.76 -10.64 -2.08
C ALA A 23 2.44 -10.44 -1.34
N GLN A 24 2.29 -11.12 -0.21
CA GLN A 24 1.09 -11.02 0.61
C GLN A 24 1.41 -10.33 1.93
N LEU A 25 0.70 -9.23 2.18
CA LEU A 25 0.76 -8.50 3.43
C LEU A 25 -0.48 -8.79 4.26
N ARG A 26 -0.28 -9.00 5.56
CA ARG A 26 -1.37 -9.25 6.51
C ARG A 26 -1.19 -8.46 7.79
N VAL A 27 -2.29 -8.00 8.36
CA VAL A 27 -2.33 -7.37 9.67
C VAL A 27 -2.49 -8.47 10.73
N VAL A 28 -1.58 -8.50 11.69
CA VAL A 28 -1.58 -9.45 12.80
C VAL A 28 -1.42 -8.71 14.12
N GLU A 29 -1.98 -9.27 15.19
CA GLU A 29 -1.80 -8.76 16.54
C GLU A 29 -0.59 -9.45 17.18
N VAL A 30 0.32 -8.66 17.73
CA VAL A 30 1.52 -9.13 18.42
C VAL A 30 1.60 -8.54 19.82
N PRO A 31 2.08 -9.30 20.83
CA PRO A 31 2.26 -8.78 22.18
C PRO A 31 3.24 -7.61 22.22
N THR A 32 2.91 -6.58 23.00
CA THR A 32 3.84 -5.49 23.32
C THR A 32 4.28 -5.58 24.77
N LEU A 33 5.58 -5.79 24.97
CA LEU A 33 6.19 -5.73 26.30
C LEU A 33 6.46 -4.28 26.78
N ASN A 34 6.54 -3.32 25.85
CA ASN A 34 6.99 -1.96 26.16
C ASN A 34 5.84 -0.94 26.07
N LYS A 35 5.51 -0.33 27.22
CA LYS A 35 4.48 0.72 27.40
C LYS A 35 4.84 2.07 26.74
N GLU A 36 6.06 2.24 26.23
CA GLU A 36 6.63 3.58 25.97
C GLU A 36 6.58 4.04 24.51
N THR A 37 6.16 3.20 23.56
CA THR A 37 6.17 3.57 22.12
C THR A 37 4.89 3.20 21.38
N SER A 38 3.80 2.90 22.09
CA SER A 38 2.50 2.72 21.46
C SER A 38 1.99 4.09 20.99
N ASN A 39 2.22 4.43 19.72
CA ASN A 39 1.44 5.48 19.08
C ASN A 39 -0.06 5.14 19.32
N PRO A 40 -0.85 6.02 19.96
CA PRO A 40 -2.23 5.75 20.37
C PRO A 40 -3.16 5.46 19.17
N LEU A 41 -2.70 5.70 17.95
CA LEU A 41 -3.42 5.44 16.70
C LEU A 41 -3.53 3.94 16.33
N ASN A 42 -2.73 3.06 16.94
CA ASN A 42 -2.75 1.61 16.63
C ASN A 42 -3.51 0.78 17.68
N SER A 43 -3.99 1.42 18.75
CA SER A 43 -4.76 0.78 19.80
C SER A 43 -6.25 0.95 19.48
N SER A 44 -6.89 -0.09 18.95
CA SER A 44 -8.34 -0.10 18.70
C SER A 44 -9.10 -0.58 19.93
N ALA A 45 -10.31 -0.09 20.16
CA ALA A 45 -11.19 -0.53 21.26
C ALA A 45 -11.52 -2.05 21.23
N THR A 46 -11.26 -2.73 20.12
CA THR A 46 -11.41 -4.20 19.95
C THR A 46 -10.12 -4.99 20.15
N SER A 47 -8.97 -4.33 20.35
CA SER A 47 -7.70 -5.02 20.61
C SER A 47 -7.65 -5.51 22.05
N SER A 48 -7.14 -6.73 22.27
CA SER A 48 -6.84 -7.18 23.63
C SER A 48 -5.80 -6.26 24.28
N PRO A 49 -5.94 -5.95 25.59
CA PRO A 49 -4.95 -5.15 26.31
C PRO A 49 -3.55 -5.75 26.18
N GLY A 50 -2.56 -4.92 25.81
CA GLY A 50 -1.16 -5.37 25.65
C GLY A 50 -0.81 -5.93 24.27
N MET A 51 -1.71 -5.88 23.29
CA MET A 51 -1.43 -6.24 21.89
C MET A 51 -1.29 -4.99 21.01
N LYS A 52 -0.45 -5.07 19.98
CA LYS A 52 -0.41 -4.09 18.88
C LYS A 52 -0.63 -4.76 17.53
N ARG A 53 -1.27 -4.04 16.62
CA ARG A 53 -1.40 -4.47 15.22
C ARG A 53 -0.16 -4.09 14.42
N VAL A 54 0.35 -5.04 13.66
CA VAL A 54 1.52 -4.89 12.78
C VAL A 54 1.23 -5.52 11.43
N ILE A 55 1.88 -5.00 10.40
CA ILE A 55 1.84 -5.56 9.05
C ILE A 55 2.99 -6.55 8.95
N VAL A 56 2.71 -7.76 8.48
CA VAL A 56 3.69 -8.82 8.23
C VAL A 56 3.64 -9.23 6.76
N ASN A 57 4.81 -9.59 6.22
CA ASN A 57 4.91 -10.19 4.90
C ASN A 57 4.95 -11.71 5.06
N ILE A 58 3.92 -12.37 4.56
CA ILE A 58 3.77 -13.83 4.58
C ILE A 58 3.85 -14.38 3.16
N PRO A 59 4.34 -15.61 2.97
CA PRO A 59 4.22 -16.30 1.69
C PRO A 59 2.75 -16.35 1.23
N PRO A 60 2.47 -16.28 -0.08
CA PRO A 60 1.10 -16.28 -0.60
C PRO A 60 0.32 -17.56 -0.27
N ASP A 61 1.02 -18.68 -0.06
CA ASP A 61 0.41 -19.96 0.29
C ASP A 61 0.14 -20.11 1.80
N ALA A 62 0.71 -19.24 2.63
CA ALA A 62 0.55 -19.29 4.08
C ALA A 62 -0.59 -18.37 4.52
N SER A 63 -1.55 -18.90 5.28
CA SER A 63 -2.61 -18.08 5.90
C SER A 63 -2.21 -17.58 7.29
N GLU A 64 -1.35 -18.31 8.00
CA GLU A 64 -1.00 -18.04 9.38
C GLU A 64 0.40 -17.45 9.50
N TYR A 65 0.56 -16.56 10.48
CA TYR A 65 1.84 -15.99 10.84
C TYR A 65 2.19 -16.39 12.27
N THR A 66 3.27 -17.14 12.44
CA THR A 66 3.84 -17.43 13.75
C THR A 66 4.80 -16.33 14.13
N HIS A 67 4.47 -15.57 15.18
CA HIS A 67 5.33 -14.52 15.68
C HIS A 67 6.54 -15.11 16.40
N ASP A 68 7.73 -14.88 15.85
CA ASP A 68 8.99 -15.11 16.53
C ASP A 68 9.37 -13.85 17.35
N PRO A 69 9.35 -13.91 18.70
CA PRO A 69 9.65 -12.74 19.55
C PRO A 69 11.11 -12.29 19.46
N THR A 70 12.00 -13.11 18.89
CA THR A 70 13.42 -12.76 18.71
C THR A 70 13.65 -11.84 17.52
N LYS A 71 12.73 -11.83 16.55
CA LYS A 71 12.86 -11.02 15.34
C LYS A 71 12.23 -9.65 15.54
N PRO A 72 12.96 -8.56 15.23
CA PRO A 72 12.40 -7.22 15.30
C PRO A 72 11.27 -7.06 14.28
N LEU A 73 10.19 -6.43 14.72
CA LEU A 73 9.04 -6.16 13.87
C LEU A 73 9.39 -5.09 12.82
N LYS A 74 9.47 -5.51 11.56
CA LYS A 74 9.76 -4.65 10.43
C LYS A 74 8.56 -3.77 10.10
N LYS A 75 8.81 -2.50 9.75
CA LYS A 75 7.81 -1.61 9.16
C LYS A 75 8.04 -1.56 7.66
N PHE A 76 6.99 -1.75 6.88
CA PHE A 76 7.07 -1.70 5.42
C PHE A 76 6.89 -0.28 4.89
N ALA A 77 7.70 0.10 3.91
CA ALA A 77 7.70 1.42 3.31
C ALA A 77 6.33 1.74 2.67
N ARG A 78 5.77 2.91 3.02
CA ARG A 78 4.49 3.43 2.49
C ARG A 78 3.26 2.55 2.76
N MET A 79 3.37 1.59 3.68
CA MET A 79 2.25 0.77 4.15
C MET A 79 1.80 1.24 5.52
N LYS A 80 0.49 1.30 5.75
CA LYS A 80 -0.11 1.70 7.03
C LYS A 80 -1.34 0.89 7.35
N ILE A 81 -1.67 0.80 8.64
CA ILE A 81 -2.94 0.25 9.10
C ILE A 81 -3.92 1.42 9.25
N THR A 82 -5.13 1.25 8.75
CA THR A 82 -6.23 2.23 8.75
C THR A 82 -7.50 1.55 9.26
N ALA A 83 -8.47 2.32 9.76
CA ALA A 83 -9.77 1.80 10.23
C ALA A 83 -9.62 0.63 11.24
N GLY A 84 -8.61 0.71 12.11
CA GLY A 84 -8.29 -0.30 13.11
C GLY A 84 -7.62 -1.56 12.56
N SER A 85 -8.08 -2.15 11.46
CA SER A 85 -7.61 -3.46 10.97
C SER A 85 -7.25 -3.50 9.48
N ALA A 86 -7.67 -2.50 8.71
CA ALA A 86 -7.49 -2.50 7.26
C ALA A 86 -6.08 -2.07 6.88
N ILE A 87 -5.42 -2.78 5.97
CA ILE A 87 -4.16 -2.35 5.39
C ILE A 87 -4.41 -1.34 4.26
N SER A 88 -3.60 -0.28 4.23
CA SER A 88 -3.65 0.77 3.21
C SER A 88 -2.25 1.11 2.72
N GLY A 89 -2.11 1.24 1.41
CA GLY A 89 -0.86 1.54 0.73
C GLY A 89 -1.05 1.58 -0.79
N PRO A 90 -0.11 2.19 -1.52
CA PRO A 90 -0.14 2.19 -2.98
C PRO A 90 0.04 0.77 -3.52
N TYR A 91 -0.64 0.45 -4.63
CA TYR A 91 -0.57 -0.83 -5.33
C TYR A 91 -1.03 -2.06 -4.52
N LEU A 92 -1.71 -1.85 -3.38
CA LEU A 92 -2.32 -2.93 -2.62
C LEU A 92 -3.66 -3.36 -3.23
N GLN A 93 -3.82 -4.67 -3.42
CA GLN A 93 -5.05 -5.32 -3.83
C GLN A 93 -5.62 -6.11 -2.64
N PRO A 94 -6.72 -5.68 -2.01
CA PRO A 94 -7.27 -6.36 -0.84
C PRO A 94 -7.76 -7.77 -1.17
N ILE A 95 -7.47 -8.73 -0.29
CA ILE A 95 -7.92 -10.12 -0.43
C ILE A 95 -9.36 -10.23 0.11
N LYS A 96 -10.26 -10.75 -0.72
CA LYS A 96 -11.67 -10.97 -0.35
C LYS A 96 -11.78 -11.89 0.86
N GLY A 97 -12.75 -11.62 1.74
CA GLY A 97 -12.99 -12.41 2.94
C GLY A 97 -12.08 -12.08 4.14
N THR A 98 -11.12 -11.16 3.99
CA THR A 98 -10.22 -10.76 5.09
C THR A 98 -10.60 -9.42 5.75
N ASN A 99 -11.74 -8.83 5.40
CA ASN A 99 -12.19 -7.51 5.88
C ASN A 99 -11.11 -6.41 5.74
N GLY A 100 -10.27 -6.51 4.70
CA GLY A 100 -9.18 -5.57 4.45
C GLY A 100 -7.93 -5.78 5.30
N SER A 101 -7.88 -6.81 6.14
CA SER A 101 -6.68 -7.14 6.95
C SER A 101 -5.57 -7.79 6.14
N ALA A 102 -5.85 -8.35 4.96
CA ALA A 102 -4.84 -8.87 4.06
C ALA A 102 -4.95 -8.24 2.66
N ALA A 103 -3.80 -8.01 2.04
CA ALA A 103 -3.70 -7.50 0.68
C ALA A 103 -2.52 -8.13 -0.05
N LEU A 104 -2.66 -8.25 -1.36
CA LEU A 104 -1.60 -8.61 -2.28
C LEU A 104 -0.96 -7.34 -2.83
N ILE A 105 0.34 -7.41 -3.09
CA ILE A 105 1.06 -6.42 -3.87
C ILE A 105 1.76 -7.16 -5.01
N LYS A 106 1.44 -6.77 -6.24
CA LYS A 106 2.03 -7.33 -7.45
C LYS A 106 3.02 -6.32 -8.01
N VAL A 107 4.15 -6.81 -8.52
CA VAL A 107 5.12 -6.00 -9.23
C VAL A 107 4.46 -5.48 -10.52
N GLU A 108 4.34 -4.16 -10.61
CA GLU A 108 3.82 -3.43 -11.76
C GLU A 108 4.85 -2.40 -12.23
N GLU A 109 4.82 -2.08 -13.52
CA GLU A 109 5.67 -1.03 -14.10
C GLU A 109 5.33 0.34 -13.48
N GLY A 110 6.35 1.15 -13.21
CA GLY A 110 6.16 2.49 -12.67
C GLY A 110 5.83 2.59 -11.18
N MET A 111 5.94 1.50 -10.40
CA MET A 111 5.71 1.55 -8.95
C MET A 111 6.66 2.52 -8.22
N TRP A 112 7.88 2.70 -8.76
CA TRP A 112 8.96 3.52 -8.18
C TRP A 112 9.30 4.73 -9.05
N GLU A 113 8.51 4.99 -10.09
CA GLU A 113 8.75 6.11 -11.00
C GLU A 113 8.20 7.40 -10.42
N ASP A 114 9.03 8.43 -10.41
CA ASP A 114 8.60 9.80 -10.19
C ASP A 114 7.89 10.28 -11.47
N LYS A 115 6.57 10.04 -11.55
CA LYS A 115 5.76 10.39 -12.73
C LYS A 115 5.84 11.89 -13.02
N LEU A 116 6.28 12.23 -14.24
CA LEU A 116 6.27 13.61 -14.71
C LEU A 116 4.84 14.09 -14.92
N GLY A 117 4.53 15.30 -14.43
CA GLY A 117 3.24 15.93 -14.68
C GLY A 117 3.02 16.15 -16.17
N HIS A 118 1.84 15.77 -16.67
CA HIS A 118 1.42 16.06 -18.04
C HIS A 118 0.23 17.03 -18.04
N LYS A 119 0.09 17.80 -19.12
CA LYS A 119 -1.00 18.77 -19.25
C LYS A 119 -2.29 18.05 -19.64
N VAL A 120 -3.29 18.08 -18.77
CA VAL A 120 -4.63 17.58 -19.07
C VAL A 120 -5.37 18.58 -19.97
N ASP A 121 -5.96 18.12 -21.07
CA ASP A 121 -6.75 18.93 -22.03
C ASP A 121 -6.01 20.19 -22.53
N GLY A 122 -4.71 20.09 -22.84
CA GLY A 122 -3.91 21.24 -23.30
C GLY A 122 -3.50 22.22 -22.18
N GLY A 123 -3.82 21.89 -20.93
CA GLY A 123 -3.53 22.70 -19.75
C GLY A 123 -4.52 23.85 -19.57
N GLU A 124 -4.34 24.61 -18.50
CA GLU A 124 -5.31 25.61 -18.02
C GLU A 124 -5.76 26.61 -19.10
N ARG A 125 -4.82 27.14 -19.89
CA ARG A 125 -5.12 28.15 -20.92
C ARG A 125 -5.89 27.60 -22.13
N ARG A 126 -5.67 26.34 -22.52
CA ARG A 126 -6.24 25.77 -23.76
C ARG A 126 -7.39 24.79 -23.49
N ARG A 127 -7.72 24.53 -22.24
CA ARG A 127 -8.75 23.56 -21.83
C ARG A 127 -10.10 23.81 -22.48
N ALA A 128 -10.56 25.06 -22.50
CA ALA A 128 -11.84 25.43 -23.08
C ALA A 128 -11.88 25.20 -24.59
N GLU A 129 -10.81 25.62 -25.29
CA GLU A 129 -10.65 25.46 -26.73
C GLU A 129 -10.59 23.98 -27.13
N VAL A 130 -9.72 23.20 -26.49
CA VAL A 130 -9.54 21.76 -26.76
C VAL A 130 -10.86 21.00 -26.56
N ARG A 131 -11.60 21.30 -25.49
CA ARG A 131 -12.90 20.67 -25.23
C ARG A 131 -14.00 21.10 -26.18
N ALA A 132 -14.01 22.36 -26.60
CA ALA A 132 -14.99 22.85 -27.57
C ALA A 132 -14.76 22.17 -28.93
N LYS A 133 -13.49 22.06 -29.36
CA LYS A 133 -13.10 21.35 -30.58
C LYS A 133 -13.51 19.87 -30.52
N LYS A 134 -13.16 19.18 -29.43
CA LYS A 134 -13.51 17.76 -29.22
C LYS A 134 -15.03 17.53 -29.28
N ARG A 135 -15.83 18.38 -28.60
CA ARG A 135 -17.30 18.29 -28.65
C ARG A 135 -17.88 18.51 -30.04
N SER A 136 -17.31 19.41 -30.83
CA SER A 136 -17.74 19.66 -32.20
C SER A 136 -17.47 18.46 -33.11
N GLU A 137 -16.29 17.84 -32.98
CA GLU A 137 -15.92 16.63 -33.70
C GLU A 137 -16.80 15.42 -33.33
N GLU A 138 -17.11 15.25 -32.04
CA GLU A 138 -18.03 14.19 -31.57
C GLU A 138 -19.44 14.35 -32.15
N ARG A 139 -19.99 15.58 -32.20
CA ARG A 139 -21.30 15.84 -32.81
C ARG A 139 -21.33 15.56 -34.31
N LYS A 140 -20.24 15.84 -35.02
CA LYS A 140 -20.13 15.56 -36.46
C LYS A 140 -19.97 14.08 -36.77
N LYS A 141 -19.43 13.28 -35.85
CA LYS A 141 -19.24 11.84 -36.03
C LYS A 141 -20.48 11.03 -35.65
N GLY A 142 -21.35 11.59 -34.80
CA GLY A 142 -22.60 10.98 -34.38
C GLY A 142 -23.82 11.30 -35.27
N ASN A 143 -23.64 12.07 -36.34
CA ASN A 143 -24.65 12.43 -37.33
C ASN A 143 -24.18 11.97 -38.71
#